data_AF-A0A8S3DHV3-F1
#
_entry.id   AF-A0A8S3DHV3-F1
#
_cell.length_a   1.000
_cell.length_b   1.000
_cell.length_c   1.000
_cell.angle_alpha   90.00
_cell.angle_beta   90.00
_cell.angle_gamma   90.00
#
_symmetry.space_group_name_H-M   'P 1'
#
loop_
_entity.id
_entity.type
_entity.pdbx_description
1 polymer ?
#
loop_
_entity_poly.entity_id
_entity_poly.type
_entity_poly.pdbx_seq_one_letter_code
_entity_poly.pdbx_strand_id
1 'polypeptide(L)' 'EKRGVGIFSNGGGLQRIVDMTGESNKERAKGLLSVLQRNGRMEGVVEFVASGSRFRVHLLKDNWIISFLLSSINCPRAER' A
#
# COMPACT_ATOMS: atom_id res chain seq x y z
N GLU A 1 13.24 12.23 34.45
CA GLU A 1 12.71 10.85 34.22
C GLU A 1 12.82 10.52 32.74
N LYS A 2 13.61 9.51 32.34
CA LYS A 2 13.81 9.19 30.91
C LYS A 2 12.66 8.30 30.42
N ARG A 3 11.78 8.85 29.57
CA ARG A 3 10.75 8.07 28.86
C ARG A 3 11.43 7.15 27.85
N GLY A 4 11.34 5.84 28.04
CA GLY A 4 11.87 4.82 27.11
C GLY A 4 11.00 4.68 25.87
N VAL A 5 11.15 5.60 24.91
CA VAL A 5 10.40 5.64 23.64
C VAL A 5 11.30 5.32 22.45
N GLY A 6 10.70 4.82 21.37
CA GLY A 6 11.40 4.50 20.13
C GLY A 6 12.38 3.35 20.32
N ILE A 7 13.64 3.54 19.94
CA ILE A 7 14.66 2.49 20.06
C ILE A 7 14.93 2.06 21.51
N PHE A 8 14.58 2.92 22.49
CA PHE A 8 14.74 2.64 23.91
C PHE A 8 13.52 2.00 24.55
N SER A 9 12.45 1.72 23.79
CA SER A 9 11.31 0.97 24.30
C SER A 9 11.65 -0.52 24.40
N ASN A 10 11.30 -1.14 25.53
CA ASN A 10 11.38 -2.59 25.71
C ASN A 10 10.34 -3.29 24.83
N GLY A 11 10.69 -3.54 23.58
CA GLY A 11 9.85 -4.22 22.60
C GLY A 11 9.36 -3.30 21.49
N GLY A 12 10.11 -3.27 20.39
CA GLY A 12 9.62 -2.83 19.09
C GLY A 12 9.23 -4.05 18.27
N GLY A 13 7.93 -4.26 18.06
CA GLY A 13 7.46 -5.34 17.19
C GLY A 13 7.90 -5.09 15.75
N LEU A 14 8.48 -6.12 15.11
CA LEU A 14 8.83 -6.05 13.70
C LEU A 14 7.54 -5.87 12.88
N GLN A 15 7.37 -4.72 12.24
CA GLN A 15 6.22 -4.52 11.35
C GLN A 15 6.38 -5.38 10.11
N ARG A 16 5.38 -6.24 9.86
CA ARG A 16 5.32 -7.07 8.66
C ARG A 16 4.46 -6.36 7.64
N ILE A 17 5.09 -5.91 6.57
CA ILE A 17 4.40 -5.31 5.44
C ILE A 17 4.34 -6.35 4.32
N VAL A 18 3.15 -6.56 3.76
CA VAL A 18 2.95 -7.49 2.65
C VAL A 18 2.93 -6.70 1.34
N ASP A 19 3.92 -6.94 0.50
CA ASP A 19 3.95 -6.37 -0.83
C ASP A 19 3.12 -7.23 -1.81
N MET A 20 2.02 -6.66 -2.30
CA MET A 20 1.11 -7.29 -3.25
C MET A 20 1.34 -6.79 -4.68
N THR A 21 2.41 -6.03 -4.92
CA THR A 21 2.80 -5.56 -6.25
C THR A 21 3.55 -6.65 -7.03
N GLY A 22 3.58 -6.50 -8.36
CA GLY A 22 4.27 -7.42 -9.25
C GLY A 22 3.42 -8.61 -9.75
N GLU A 23 3.90 -9.27 -10.81
CA GLU A 23 3.16 -10.33 -11.51
C GLU A 23 2.98 -11.58 -10.63
N SER A 24 3.97 -11.92 -9.80
CA SER A 24 3.93 -13.08 -8.90
C SER A 24 2.82 -13.00 -7.84
N ASN A 25 2.35 -11.79 -7.50
CA ASN A 25 1.32 -11.58 -6.49
C ASN A 25 -0.08 -11.34 -7.09
N LYS A 26 -0.23 -11.42 -8.41
CA LYS A 26 -1.47 -11.05 -9.12
C LYS A 26 -2.71 -11.81 -8.64
N GLU A 27 -2.60 -13.11 -8.37
CA GLU A 27 -3.71 -13.91 -7.87
C GLU A 27 -4.11 -13.53 -6.45
N ARG A 28 -3.12 -13.31 -5.58
CA ARG A 28 -3.36 -12.84 -4.21
C ARG A 28 -3.99 -11.44 -4.20
N ALA A 29 -3.55 -10.56 -5.10
CA ALA A 29 -4.10 -9.22 -5.27
C ALA A 29 -5.56 -9.25 -5.75
N LYS A 30 -5.94 -10.20 -6.61
CA LYS A 30 -7.35 -10.40 -6.99
C LYS A 30 -8.23 -10.81 -5.81
N GLY A 31 -7.75 -11.69 -4.94
CA GLY A 31 -8.47 -12.08 -3.72
C GLY A 31 -8.75 -10.89 -2.79
N LEU A 32 -7.77 -9.98 -2.70
CA LEU A 32 -7.84 -8.75 -1.93
C LEU A 32 -8.98 -7.80 -2.36
N LEU A 33 -9.30 -7.79 -3.66
CA LEU A 33 -10.25 -6.83 -4.24
C LEU A 33 -11.63 -6.90 -3.57
N SER A 34 -12.10 -8.10 -3.25
CA SER A 34 -13.37 -8.31 -2.55
C SER A 34 -13.41 -7.68 -1.14
N VAL A 35 -12.26 -7.63 -0.47
CA VAL A 35 -12.12 -6.99 0.85
C VAL A 35 -12.08 -5.47 0.67
N LEU A 36 -11.27 -4.96 -0.26
CA LEU A 36 -11.17 -3.53 -0.54
C LEU A 36 -12.53 -2.92 -0.93
N GLN A 37 -13.29 -3.60 -1.81
CA GLN A 37 -14.60 -3.13 -2.26
C GLN A 37 -15.62 -3.05 -1.13
N ARG A 38 -15.61 -4.02 -0.20
CA ARG A 38 -16.52 -4.03 0.96
C ARG A 38 -16.16 -2.98 2.00
N ASN A 39 -14.86 -2.72 2.19
CA ASN A 39 -14.39 -1.70 3.12
C ASN A 39 -14.63 -0.27 2.61
N GLY A 40 -14.84 -0.09 1.30
CA GLY A 40 -15.12 1.20 0.70
C GLY A 40 -13.93 2.15 0.79
N ARG A 41 -14.03 3.19 1.61
CA ARG A 41 -12.97 4.18 1.78
C ARG A 41 -11.89 3.64 2.71
N MET A 42 -10.65 3.60 2.22
CA MET A 42 -9.49 3.17 3.00
C MET A 42 -8.44 4.27 3.06
N GLU A 43 -7.75 4.33 4.19
CA GLU A 43 -6.62 5.24 4.38
C GLU A 43 -5.33 4.57 3.90
N GLY A 44 -4.56 5.32 3.12
CA GLY A 44 -3.28 4.85 2.62
C GLY A 44 -2.33 5.99 2.31
N VAL A 45 -1.05 5.66 2.30
CA VAL A 45 0.05 6.58 1.99
C VAL A 45 0.61 6.21 0.62
N VAL A 46 0.80 7.20 -0.25
CA VAL A 46 1.44 6.99 -1.55
C VAL A 46 2.94 6.86 -1.34
N GLU A 47 3.50 5.69 -1.65
CA GLU A 47 4.93 5.43 -1.55
C GLU A 47 5.67 5.78 -2.85
N PHE A 48 5.03 5.54 -3.99
CA PHE A 48 5.65 5.75 -5.29
C PHE A 48 4.61 6.13 -6.35
N VAL A 49 4.97 7.10 -7.19
CA VAL A 49 4.15 7.55 -8.32
C VAL A 49 4.76 6.98 -9.61
N ALA A 50 4.10 6.00 -10.20
CA ALA A 50 4.55 5.42 -11.46
C ALA A 50 4.13 6.30 -12.66
N SER A 51 2.92 6.84 -12.62
CA SER A 51 2.39 7.81 -13.60
C SER A 51 1.27 8.62 -12.96
N GLY A 52 0.71 9.59 -13.68
CA GLY A 52 -0.42 10.40 -13.18
C GLY A 52 -1.67 9.60 -12.80
N SER A 53 -1.84 8.38 -13.31
CA SER A 53 -2.96 7.49 -12.98
C SER A 53 -2.56 6.24 -12.19
N ARG A 54 -1.27 5.97 -11.97
CA ARG A 54 -0.78 4.72 -11.37
C ARG A 54 0.14 4.98 -10.17
N PHE A 55 -0.24 4.44 -9.03
CA PHE A 55 0.40 4.69 -7.75
C PHE A 55 0.70 3.38 -7.03
N ARG A 56 1.76 3.36 -6.22
CA ARG A 56 2.00 2.36 -5.20
C ARG A 56 1.54 2.94 -3.87
N VAL A 57 0.60 2.27 -3.22
CA VAL A 57 -0.07 2.79 -2.01
C VAL A 57 0.07 1.77 -0.89
N HIS A 58 0.53 2.23 0.27
CA HIS A 58 0.56 1.46 1.50
C HIS A 58 -0.72 1.71 2.31
N LEU A 59 -1.51 0.66 2.51
CA LEU A 59 -2.73 0.68 3.32
C LEU A 59 -2.37 0.46 4.79
N LEU A 60 -2.52 1.51 5.61
CA LEU A 60 -2.02 1.55 6.99
C LEU A 60 -2.70 0.55 7.93
N LYS A 61 -3.99 0.27 7.69
CA LYS A 61 -4.78 -0.62 8.54
C LYS A 61 -4.37 -2.09 8.38
N ASP A 62 -4.08 -2.50 7.15
CA ASP A 62 -3.86 -3.90 6.79
C ASP A 62 -2.37 -4.21 6.52
N ASN A 63 -1.50 -3.19 6.53
CA ASN A 63 -0.07 -3.25 6.21
C ASN A 63 0.19 -3.91 4.83
N TRP A 64 -0.62 -3.54 3.84
CA TRP A 64 -0.50 -4.03 2.47
C TRP A 64 -0.02 -2.93 1.53
N ILE A 65 0.93 -3.26 0.67
CA ILE A 65 1.32 -2.38 -0.43
C ILE A 65 0.67 -2.88 -1.71
N ILE A 66 -0.10 -2.01 -2.37
CA ILE A 66 -0.85 -2.33 -3.59
C ILE A 66 -0.49 -1.41 -4.75
N SER A 67 -0.72 -1.88 -5.97
CA SER A 67 -0.76 -1.03 -7.15
C SER A 67 -2.18 -0.46 -7.33
N PHE A 68 -2.32 0.84 -7.18
CA PHE A 68 -3.58 1.58 -7.34
C PHE A 68 -3.62 2.29 -8.68
N LEU A 69 -4.73 2.12 -9.41
CA LEU A 69 -4.99 2.80 -10.67
C LEU A 69 -6.26 3.64 -10.54
N LEU A 70 -6.21 4.90 -10.93
CA LEU A 70 -7.39 5.76 -10.94
C LEU A 70 -8.38 5.26 -12.00
N SER A 71 -9.64 5.08 -11.60
CA SER A 71 -10.70 4.67 -12.51
C SER A 71 -11.10 5.81 -13.45
N SER A 72 -11.58 5.43 -14.64
CA SER A 72 -12.21 6.34 -15.61
C SER A 72 -11.33 7.45 -16.18
N ILE A 73 -10.04 7.46 -15.89
CA ILE A 73 -9.08 8.40 -16.47
C ILE A 73 -7.94 7.66 -17.16
N ASN A 74 -7.38 8.31 -18.18
CA ASN A 74 -6.13 7.89 -18.78
C ASN A 74 -5.15 9.06 -18.69
N CYS A 75 -3.96 8.80 -18.17
CA CYS A 75 -2.91 9.81 -18.09
C CYS A 75 -1.87 9.55 -19.19
N PRO A 76 -1.32 10.61 -19.81
CA PRO A 76 -0.19 10.46 -20.72
C PRO A 76 0.91 9.64 -20.07
N ARG A 77 1.39 8.64 -20.80
CA ARG A 77 2.51 7.81 -20.35
C ARG A 77 3.78 8.50 -20.80
N ALA A 78 4.62 8.89 -19.84
CA ALA A 78 5.98 9.31 -20.17
C ALA A 78 6.69 8.14 -20.85
N GLU A 79 7.40 8.42 -21.94
CA GLU A 79 8.40 7.49 -22.47
C GLU A 79 9.42 7.25 -21.36
N ARG A 80 9.61 5.98 -20.99
CA ARG A 80 10.60 5.55 -20.01
C ARG A 80 11.77 4.93 -20.75
#